data_AF-A0A6I1MSL2-F1
#
_entry.id   AF-A0A6I1MSL2-F1
#
_cell.length_a   1.000
_cell.length_b   1.000
_cell.length_c   1.000
_cell.angle_alpha   90.00
_cell.angle_beta   90.00
_cell.angle_gamma   90.00
#
_symmetry.space_group_name_H-M   'P 1'
#
loop_
_entity.id
_entity.type
_entity.pdbx_description
1 polymer ?
#
loop_
_entity_poly.entity_id
_entity_poly.type
_entity_poly.pdbx_seq_one_letter_code
_entity_poly.pdbx_strand_id
1 'polypeptide(L)'
;MVLLNNPTSSVFIGIPVYKKSVALAVSSLFFSLGAQAQQPDKAEPLSEIAQVYTEAAREVSALDATEPNINKRIAAYEKFSFSPELKPRLKAVFGTDKPFAPQRLPDSRGRQHYQSVLKAGSHTDAQGHAAWSDIILKGDTSAAGNQMNYTGEMASLNVGVASRLQLSDLRLGGSQARASDGMWYGAVNLSVARIAVEDGITGKLLMEDLRFKTDMQRRGKTVDLAYGLSIRSAGAGEHKVERVNVATRVLGMDGQVMADFTRFASSPQLQQLAPAAQTQVMLRKFKELGVALLKGGVSVVIDDISAAWKGQVASIKGRIDFAKATDAELNSLPAIVKKLAVRLEVRVPVVIIEEISRANAAKAVKARSPAEQAANPAQMAALEQNMADKVMTDIRQSGFAVVDKDEVRTVIELKNGVLTLNGKGPSMFGLKNGKLPMPSTPTPMPMQAR
;
A
#
# COMPACT_ATOMS: atom_id res chain seq x y z
N MET A 1 -1.14 -4.61 -24.12
CA MET A 1 -1.14 -4.57 -22.65
C MET A 1 -2.10 -5.64 -22.09
N VAL A 2 -1.66 -6.90 -21.98
CA VAL A 2 -2.28 -7.89 -21.06
C VAL A 2 -1.20 -8.18 -20.05
N LEU A 3 -1.33 -7.52 -18.91
CA LEU A 3 -0.63 -7.78 -17.66
C LEU A 3 -1.59 -7.30 -16.56
N LEU A 4 -2.78 -7.89 -16.52
CA LEU A 4 -3.75 -7.79 -15.43
C LEU A 4 -4.46 -9.15 -15.37
N ASN A 5 -3.73 -10.18 -14.98
CA ASN A 5 -4.30 -11.46 -14.53
C ASN A 5 -3.29 -12.10 -13.59
N ASN A 6 -3.06 -11.43 -12.46
CA ASN A 6 -2.48 -12.09 -11.30
C ASN A 6 -3.19 -11.57 -10.04
N PRO A 7 -4.04 -12.38 -9.38
CA PRO A 7 -4.89 -11.96 -8.27
C PRO A 7 -4.16 -11.90 -6.90
N THR A 8 -2.84 -11.71 -6.86
CA THR A 8 -2.03 -11.85 -5.63
C THR A 8 -1.21 -10.61 -5.24
N SER A 9 -1.39 -9.46 -5.89
CA SER A 9 -0.80 -8.19 -5.45
C SER A 9 -1.53 -7.65 -4.20
N SER A 10 -1.18 -8.23 -3.05
CA SER A 10 -1.68 -7.84 -1.74
C SER A 10 -1.12 -6.48 -1.36
N VAL A 11 -1.99 -5.49 -1.51
CA VAL A 11 -2.08 -4.18 -0.85
C VAL A 11 -0.95 -3.88 0.16
N PHE A 12 -0.17 -2.83 -0.14
CA PHE A 12 0.63 -2.07 0.81
C PHE A 12 -0.30 -1.45 1.88
N ILE A 13 -0.75 -2.25 2.84
CA ILE A 13 -1.44 -1.75 4.04
C ILE A 13 -0.37 -1.50 5.08
N GLY A 14 -0.33 -0.24 5.55
CA GLY A 14 0.67 0.30 6.44
C GLY A 14 1.10 -0.68 7.53
N ILE A 15 2.41 -0.88 7.63
CA ILE A 15 3.01 -1.67 8.72
C ILE A 15 2.67 -0.95 10.03
N PRO A 16 1.91 -1.57 10.95
CA PRO A 16 1.71 -1.01 12.26
C PRO A 16 3.04 -1.03 13.01
N VAL A 17 3.69 0.13 13.08
CA VAL A 17 4.91 0.42 13.86
C VAL A 17 4.71 0.17 15.37
N TYR A 18 3.46 -0.04 15.80
CA TYR A 18 3.04 0.14 17.18
C TYR A 18 3.53 -0.89 18.21
N LYS A 19 3.92 -2.11 17.77
CA LYS A 19 4.45 -3.14 18.68
C LYS A 19 5.95 -3.30 18.69
N LYS A 20 6.59 -2.99 17.57
CA LYS A 20 8.01 -3.22 17.39
C LYS A 20 8.74 -1.97 17.87
N SER A 21 9.90 -2.11 18.50
CA SER A 21 10.82 -0.96 18.63
C SER A 21 10.92 -0.30 17.26
N VAL A 22 11.07 1.03 17.19
CA VAL A 22 11.22 1.74 15.90
C VAL A 22 12.27 1.04 15.02
N ALA A 23 13.31 0.47 15.65
CA ALA A 23 14.26 -0.44 15.04
C ALA A 23 13.68 -1.68 14.36
N LEU A 24 12.83 -2.43 15.04
CA LEU A 24 12.24 -3.65 14.50
C LEU A 24 11.14 -3.38 13.46
N ALA A 25 10.41 -2.28 13.59
CA ALA A 25 9.42 -1.84 12.60
C ALA A 25 10.08 -1.47 11.26
N VAL A 26 11.24 -0.84 11.34
CA VAL A 26 12.07 -0.43 10.20
C VAL A 26 12.74 -1.66 9.56
N SER A 27 13.19 -2.64 10.36
CA SER A 27 13.61 -3.94 9.81
C SER A 27 12.50 -4.78 9.18
N SER A 28 11.23 -4.68 9.60
CA SER A 28 10.15 -5.34 8.84
C SER A 28 10.01 -4.78 7.43
N LEU A 29 10.17 -3.47 7.24
CA LEU A 29 10.18 -2.87 5.91
C LEU A 29 11.36 -3.38 5.08
N PHE A 30 12.54 -3.56 5.70
CA PHE A 30 13.74 -4.04 5.02
C PHE A 30 13.64 -5.50 4.54
N PHE A 31 13.05 -6.40 5.33
CA PHE A 31 13.01 -7.83 5.01
C PHE A 31 11.71 -8.29 4.32
N SER A 32 10.58 -7.56 4.46
CA SER A 32 9.34 -7.91 3.73
C SER A 32 9.42 -7.62 2.24
N LEU A 33 10.26 -6.66 1.81
CA LEU A 33 10.49 -6.36 0.40
C LEU A 33 11.30 -7.45 -0.32
N GLY A 34 12.19 -8.16 0.40
CA GLY A 34 12.92 -9.31 -0.14
C GLY A 34 12.05 -10.58 -0.21
N ALA A 35 11.22 -10.81 0.80
CA ALA A 35 10.37 -12.01 0.88
C ALA A 35 9.23 -12.05 -0.15
N GLN A 36 8.81 -10.90 -0.71
CA GLN A 36 7.75 -10.84 -1.73
C GLN A 36 8.25 -10.90 -3.18
N ALA A 37 9.56 -10.98 -3.40
CA ALA A 37 10.11 -11.27 -4.73
C ALA A 37 10.09 -12.78 -5.07
N GLN A 38 9.76 -13.64 -4.10
CA GLN A 38 9.61 -15.08 -4.33
C GLN A 38 8.21 -15.41 -4.85
N GLN A 39 8.14 -16.07 -6.01
CA GLN A 39 6.90 -16.64 -6.54
C GLN A 39 6.33 -17.66 -5.54
N PRO A 40 5.02 -17.60 -5.22
CA PRO A 40 4.40 -18.43 -4.19
C PRO A 40 4.34 -19.94 -4.50
N ASP A 41 4.69 -20.37 -5.72
CA ASP A 41 4.53 -21.77 -6.15
C ASP A 41 5.71 -22.69 -5.79
N LYS A 42 6.80 -22.17 -5.23
CA LYS A 42 7.86 -22.97 -4.64
C LYS A 42 8.11 -22.52 -3.20
N ALA A 43 7.62 -23.30 -2.25
CA ALA A 43 7.95 -23.15 -0.84
C ALA A 43 9.43 -23.52 -0.62
N GLU A 44 10.33 -22.65 -1.07
CA GLU A 44 11.72 -22.71 -0.66
C GLU A 44 11.82 -22.30 0.81
N PRO A 45 12.74 -22.91 1.58
CA PRO A 45 12.96 -22.49 2.96
C PRO A 45 13.37 -21.01 2.98
N LEU A 46 12.84 -20.26 3.97
CA LEU A 46 13.22 -18.87 4.21
C LEU A 46 14.73 -18.77 4.42
N SER A 47 15.37 -17.71 3.93
CA SER A 47 16.79 -17.44 4.23
C SER A 47 17.02 -17.33 5.74
N GLU A 48 18.24 -17.64 6.18
CA GLU A 48 18.59 -17.61 7.61
C GLU A 48 18.37 -16.21 8.20
N ILE A 49 18.66 -15.17 7.41
CA ILE A 49 18.39 -13.78 7.78
C ILE A 49 16.90 -13.56 8.09
N ALA A 50 16.00 -14.07 7.23
CA ALA A 50 14.57 -13.92 7.40
C ALA A 50 14.05 -14.72 8.61
N GLN A 51 14.60 -15.91 8.86
CA GLN A 51 14.26 -16.73 10.02
C GLN A 51 14.69 -16.05 11.32
N VAL A 52 15.98 -15.67 11.44
CA VAL A 52 16.54 -15.00 12.62
C VAL A 52 15.82 -13.70 12.91
N TYR A 53 15.50 -12.91 11.86
CA TYR A 53 14.70 -11.70 12.03
C TYR A 53 13.30 -12.00 12.57
N THR A 54 12.62 -13.02 12.03
CA THR A 54 11.27 -13.41 12.45
C THR A 54 11.24 -13.89 13.90
N GLU A 55 12.21 -14.71 14.30
CA GLU A 55 12.37 -15.18 15.68
C GLU A 55 12.69 -14.03 16.64
N ALA A 56 13.62 -13.14 16.28
CA ALA A 56 13.94 -11.96 17.08
C ALA A 56 12.72 -11.04 17.27
N ALA A 57 11.94 -10.82 16.21
CA ALA A 57 10.71 -10.06 16.30
C ALA A 57 9.67 -10.74 17.20
N ARG A 58 9.61 -12.07 17.22
CA ARG A 58 8.73 -12.84 18.10
C ARG A 58 9.15 -12.72 19.56
N GLU A 59 10.43 -12.91 19.88
CA GLU A 59 10.89 -12.80 21.27
C GLU A 59 10.74 -11.38 21.82
N VAL A 60 11.05 -10.35 21.02
CA VAL A 60 10.85 -8.96 21.44
C VAL A 60 9.36 -8.63 21.60
N SER A 61 8.47 -9.32 20.89
CA SER A 61 7.02 -9.13 21.07
C SER A 61 6.49 -9.60 22.42
N ALA A 62 7.27 -10.39 23.18
CA ALA A 62 6.95 -10.76 24.54
C ALA A 62 7.13 -9.58 25.53
N LEU A 63 7.84 -8.52 25.14
CA LEU A 63 7.88 -7.28 25.93
C LEU A 63 6.49 -6.66 25.95
N ASP A 64 6.11 -6.12 27.12
CA ASP A 64 4.78 -5.55 27.33
C ASP A 64 4.47 -4.43 26.34
N ALA A 65 3.66 -4.76 25.33
CA ALA A 65 3.20 -3.84 24.31
C ALA A 65 2.13 -2.87 24.85
N THR A 66 1.57 -3.14 26.03
CA THR A 66 0.55 -2.29 26.65
C THR A 66 1.16 -1.11 27.41
N GLU A 67 2.46 -1.17 27.75
CA GLU A 67 3.18 -0.09 28.43
C GLU A 67 3.06 1.22 27.61
N PRO A 68 2.31 2.22 28.13
CA PRO A 68 2.02 3.44 27.39
C PRO A 68 3.23 4.36 27.24
N ASN A 69 4.22 4.27 28.13
CA ASN A 69 5.39 5.13 28.17
C ASN A 69 6.53 4.56 27.30
N ILE A 70 6.88 5.25 26.22
CA ILE A 70 7.93 4.79 25.31
C ILE A 70 9.30 4.66 26.00
N ASN A 71 9.61 5.49 27.00
CA ASN A 71 10.88 5.44 27.72
C ASN A 71 10.98 4.15 28.54
N LYS A 72 9.86 3.72 29.15
CA LYS A 72 9.79 2.44 29.86
C LYS A 72 9.92 1.25 28.89
N ARG A 73 9.34 1.34 27.70
CA ARG A 73 9.53 0.32 26.65
C ARG A 73 10.98 0.21 26.19
N ILE A 74 11.65 1.34 26.00
CA ILE A 74 13.08 1.38 25.64
C ILE A 74 13.92 0.77 26.76
N ALA A 75 13.67 1.13 28.03
CA ALA A 75 14.36 0.57 29.19
C ALA A 75 14.10 -0.93 29.38
N ALA A 76 12.90 -1.41 29.04
CA ALA A 76 12.59 -2.84 29.06
C ALA A 76 13.40 -3.61 28.01
N TYR A 77 13.55 -3.05 26.80
CA TYR A 77 14.39 -3.64 25.77
C TYR A 77 15.89 -3.61 26.14
N GLU A 78 16.35 -2.59 26.84
CA GLU A 78 17.72 -2.53 27.36
C GLU A 78 18.02 -3.71 28.32
N LYS A 79 17.06 -4.09 29.15
CA LYS A 79 17.19 -5.23 30.08
C LYS A 79 16.91 -6.60 29.43
N PHE A 80 16.23 -6.60 28.30
CA PHE A 80 15.87 -7.81 27.57
C PHE A 80 17.11 -8.55 27.03
N SER A 81 17.08 -9.88 27.07
CA SER A 81 18.06 -10.75 26.43
C SER A 81 17.33 -11.75 25.55
N PHE A 82 17.81 -11.93 24.32
CA PHE A 82 17.36 -13.00 23.45
C PHE A 82 17.66 -14.38 24.05
N SER A 83 16.95 -15.41 23.60
CA SER A 83 17.14 -16.78 24.03
C SER A 83 18.59 -17.29 23.77
N PRO A 84 19.09 -18.24 24.59
CA PRO A 84 20.40 -18.86 24.36
C PRO A 84 20.57 -19.44 22.95
N GLU A 85 19.48 -19.90 22.33
CA GLU A 85 19.45 -20.47 20.99
C GLU A 85 19.55 -19.38 19.90
N LEU A 86 18.91 -18.24 20.09
CA LEU A 86 18.85 -17.17 19.08
C LEU A 86 20.09 -16.26 19.10
N LYS A 87 20.68 -16.00 20.27
CA LYS A 87 21.90 -15.16 20.40
C LYS A 87 23.04 -15.54 19.44
N PRO A 88 23.47 -16.81 19.31
CA PRO A 88 24.54 -17.17 18.38
C PRO A 88 24.16 -16.94 16.92
N ARG A 89 22.90 -17.19 16.55
CA ARG A 89 22.39 -16.94 15.18
C ARG A 89 22.34 -15.45 14.85
N LEU A 90 21.89 -14.62 15.80
CA LEU A 90 21.95 -13.16 15.69
C LEU A 90 23.38 -12.67 15.48
N LYS A 91 24.34 -13.19 16.26
CA LYS A 91 25.75 -12.83 16.12
C LYS A 91 26.31 -13.25 14.76
N ALA A 92 25.93 -14.42 14.25
CA ALA A 92 26.36 -14.92 12.95
C ALA A 92 25.79 -14.08 11.77
N VAL A 93 24.55 -13.62 11.88
CA VAL A 93 23.90 -12.83 10.82
C VAL A 93 24.26 -11.33 10.92
N PHE A 94 24.13 -10.74 12.10
CA PHE A 94 24.20 -9.29 12.31
C PHE A 94 25.49 -8.81 12.97
N GLY A 95 26.42 -9.71 13.31
CA GLY A 95 27.66 -9.38 14.03
C GLY A 95 27.47 -9.05 15.51
N THR A 96 26.23 -9.12 16.01
CA THR A 96 25.87 -8.83 17.41
C THR A 96 24.73 -9.73 17.88
N ASP A 97 24.74 -10.11 19.15
CA ASP A 97 23.65 -10.88 19.77
C ASP A 97 22.47 -9.99 20.20
N LYS A 98 22.58 -8.66 20.05
CA LYS A 98 21.52 -7.69 20.39
C LYS A 98 21.47 -6.55 19.35
N PRO A 99 20.97 -6.82 18.13
CA PRO A 99 20.88 -5.80 17.09
C PRO A 99 19.97 -4.64 17.52
N PHE A 100 20.38 -3.41 17.22
CA PHE A 100 19.65 -2.19 17.57
C PHE A 100 19.48 -1.89 19.06
N ALA A 101 20.37 -2.39 19.92
CA ALA A 101 20.50 -1.94 21.31
C ALA A 101 20.48 -0.39 21.39
N PRO A 102 19.49 0.21 22.09
CA PRO A 102 19.40 1.65 22.22
C PRO A 102 20.45 2.15 23.22
N GLN A 103 21.22 3.13 22.80
CA GLN A 103 22.11 3.90 23.66
C GLN A 103 21.40 5.20 24.06
N ARG A 104 21.30 5.45 25.36
CA ARG A 104 20.84 6.75 25.86
C ARG A 104 21.95 7.79 25.68
N LEU A 105 21.61 8.89 25.04
CA LEU A 105 22.47 10.07 24.89
C LEU A 105 22.12 11.10 25.98
N PRO A 106 23.00 12.07 26.27
CA PRO A 106 22.72 13.11 27.26
C PRO A 106 21.40 13.82 26.98
N ASP A 107 20.57 13.94 28.01
CA ASP A 107 19.28 14.63 27.94
C ASP A 107 19.49 16.11 27.55
N SER A 108 18.62 16.68 26.71
CA SER A 108 18.68 18.10 26.35
C SER A 108 17.28 18.67 26.18
N ARG A 109 17.08 19.94 26.60
CA ARG A 109 15.80 20.65 26.48
C ARG A 109 14.59 19.86 27.04
N GLY A 110 14.78 19.14 28.14
CA GLY A 110 13.73 18.33 28.78
C GLY A 110 13.32 17.08 28.00
N ARG A 111 14.12 16.65 27.02
CA ARG A 111 13.89 15.44 26.22
C ARG A 111 14.95 14.38 26.51
N GLN A 112 14.55 13.12 26.41
CA GLN A 112 15.46 11.98 26.46
C GLN A 112 15.84 11.60 25.03
N HIS A 113 17.13 11.37 24.81
CA HIS A 113 17.70 11.11 23.48
C HIS A 113 18.21 9.68 23.40
N TYR A 114 17.91 9.01 22.29
CA TYR A 114 18.29 7.63 22.05
C TYR A 114 18.90 7.47 20.67
N GLN A 115 19.90 6.61 20.58
CA GLN A 115 20.49 6.18 19.32
C GLN A 115 20.64 4.66 19.31
N SER A 116 20.14 4.00 18.27
CA SER A 116 20.43 2.60 17.98
C SER A 116 21.23 2.52 16.69
N VAL A 117 22.30 1.74 16.69
CA VAL A 117 23.11 1.48 15.49
C VAL A 117 23.21 -0.01 15.27
N LEU A 118 22.84 -0.47 14.08
CA LEU A 118 23.29 -1.76 13.55
C LEU A 118 24.42 -1.47 12.58
N LYS A 119 25.59 -2.06 12.82
CA LYS A 119 26.76 -1.85 11.97
C LYS A 119 26.58 -2.50 10.61
N ALA A 120 27.24 -1.92 9.61
CA ALA A 120 27.36 -2.48 8.29
C ALA A 120 27.80 -3.94 8.37
N GLY A 121 27.17 -4.77 7.57
CA GLY A 121 27.37 -6.21 7.62
C GLY A 121 26.90 -6.86 6.35
N SER A 122 27.24 -8.13 6.24
CA SER A 122 26.73 -8.99 5.18
C SER A 122 26.58 -10.41 5.69
N HIS A 123 25.66 -11.13 5.08
CA HIS A 123 25.44 -12.53 5.35
C HIS A 123 25.09 -13.25 4.05
N THR A 124 25.66 -14.43 3.88
CA THR A 124 25.44 -15.28 2.71
C THR A 124 25.09 -16.68 3.19
N ASP A 125 23.98 -17.21 2.68
CA ASP A 125 23.53 -18.58 2.90
C ASP A 125 23.19 -19.24 1.55
N ALA A 126 22.68 -20.47 1.59
CA ALA A 126 22.30 -21.21 0.38
C ALA A 126 21.12 -20.56 -0.36
N GLN A 127 20.37 -19.70 0.31
CA GLN A 127 19.19 -18.99 -0.18
C GLN A 127 19.54 -17.56 -0.62
N GLY A 128 20.80 -17.13 -0.54
CA GLY A 128 21.27 -15.87 -1.12
C GLY A 128 22.25 -15.07 -0.27
N HIS A 129 22.44 -13.83 -0.68
CA HIS A 129 23.32 -12.86 -0.05
C HIS A 129 22.53 -11.60 0.31
N ALA A 130 22.79 -11.05 1.50
CA ALA A 130 22.41 -9.69 1.85
C ALA A 130 23.61 -8.91 2.38
N ALA A 131 23.70 -7.63 2.02
CA ALA A 131 24.68 -6.69 2.55
C ALA A 131 24.04 -5.33 2.79
N TRP A 132 24.33 -4.72 3.93
CA TRP A 132 23.77 -3.43 4.35
C TRP A 132 24.88 -2.49 4.85
N SER A 133 24.65 -1.18 4.69
CA SER A 133 25.42 -0.15 5.38
C SER A 133 25.02 -0.06 6.85
N ASP A 134 25.71 0.77 7.64
CA ASP A 134 25.22 1.16 8.97
C ASP A 134 23.74 1.57 8.88
N ILE A 135 22.91 1.00 9.77
CA ILE A 135 21.53 1.40 9.98
C ILE A 135 21.50 2.19 11.28
N ILE A 136 21.19 3.48 11.18
CA ILE A 136 21.21 4.41 12.30
C ILE A 136 19.79 4.85 12.58
N LEU A 137 19.39 4.75 13.83
CA LEU A 137 18.08 5.18 14.31
C LEU A 137 18.31 6.16 15.47
N LYS A 138 17.62 7.29 15.42
CA LYS A 138 17.67 8.30 16.47
C LYS A 138 16.25 8.60 16.92
N GLY A 139 16.07 8.84 18.21
CA GLY A 139 14.77 9.15 18.78
C GLY A 139 14.87 10.12 19.95
N ASP A 140 13.99 11.11 19.96
CA ASP A 140 13.84 12.07 21.05
C ASP A 140 12.46 11.90 21.67
N THR A 141 12.38 11.68 22.97
CA THR A 141 11.12 11.47 23.66
C THR A 141 10.89 12.53 24.74
N SER A 142 9.62 12.83 25.02
CA SER A 142 9.27 13.63 26.20
C SER A 142 9.57 12.87 27.50
N ALA A 143 9.78 13.56 28.61
CA ALA A 143 9.90 12.94 29.94
C ALA A 143 8.70 12.02 30.30
N ALA A 144 7.48 12.43 29.93
CA ALA A 144 6.26 11.65 30.12
C ALA A 144 6.15 10.41 29.21
N GLY A 145 7.05 10.27 28.23
CA GLY A 145 7.09 9.14 27.29
C GLY A 145 5.88 9.03 26.35
N ASN A 146 5.13 10.11 26.16
CA ASN A 146 3.95 10.16 25.29
C ASN A 146 4.17 10.99 24.02
N GLN A 147 5.35 11.56 23.80
CA GLN A 147 5.74 12.20 22.55
C GLN A 147 7.07 11.63 22.08
N MET A 148 7.23 11.42 20.77
CA MET A 148 8.47 11.03 20.15
C MET A 148 8.71 11.73 18.81
N ASN A 149 9.95 12.12 18.56
CA ASN A 149 10.46 12.40 17.24
C ASN A 149 11.48 11.32 16.92
N TYR A 150 11.56 10.86 15.68
CA TYR A 150 12.55 9.86 15.31
C TYR A 150 13.01 10.04 13.87
N THR A 151 14.23 9.59 13.62
CA THR A 151 14.81 9.48 12.29
C THR A 151 15.48 8.12 12.13
N GLY A 152 15.48 7.59 10.92
CA GLY A 152 16.22 6.40 10.56
C GLY A 152 16.91 6.60 9.22
N GLU A 153 18.11 6.04 9.06
CA GLU A 153 18.84 6.10 7.80
C GLU A 153 19.59 4.79 7.53
N MET A 154 19.65 4.43 6.25
CA MET A 154 20.44 3.33 5.72
C MET A 154 20.89 3.71 4.31
N ALA A 155 22.19 3.89 4.13
CA ALA A 155 22.78 4.31 2.86
C ALA A 155 22.63 3.26 1.76
N SER A 156 22.74 1.98 2.08
CA SER A 156 22.57 0.90 1.10
C SER A 156 22.06 -0.40 1.71
N LEU A 157 21.25 -1.12 0.92
CA LEU A 157 20.91 -2.52 1.13
C LEU A 157 20.95 -3.24 -0.22
N ASN A 158 21.69 -4.34 -0.28
CA ASN A 158 21.78 -5.21 -1.43
C ASN A 158 21.30 -6.59 -1.00
N VAL A 159 20.39 -7.19 -1.76
CA VAL A 159 19.92 -8.57 -1.57
C VAL A 159 20.00 -9.27 -2.91
N GLY A 160 20.53 -10.49 -2.94
CA GLY A 160 20.73 -11.23 -4.17
C GLY A 160 20.56 -12.73 -3.98
N VAL A 161 19.73 -13.35 -4.83
CA VAL A 161 19.70 -14.80 -5.04
C VAL A 161 19.64 -15.07 -6.55
N ALA A 162 18.43 -14.98 -7.13
CA ALA A 162 18.12 -15.02 -8.55
C ALA A 162 17.77 -13.64 -9.14
N SER A 163 17.32 -12.72 -8.27
CA SER A 163 17.11 -11.30 -8.56
C SER A 163 17.99 -10.48 -7.62
N ARG A 164 18.65 -9.44 -8.15
CA ARG A 164 19.44 -8.50 -7.38
C ARG A 164 18.59 -7.27 -7.06
N LEU A 165 18.24 -7.11 -5.79
CA LEU A 165 17.62 -5.89 -5.26
C LEU A 165 18.72 -5.00 -4.69
N GLN A 166 18.74 -3.73 -5.12
CA GLN A 166 19.58 -2.68 -4.55
C GLN A 166 18.70 -1.52 -4.11
N LEU A 167 18.84 -1.14 -2.85
CA LEU A 167 18.22 0.02 -2.24
C LEU A 167 19.32 1.03 -1.91
N SER A 168 19.09 2.31 -2.21
CA SER A 168 20.03 3.39 -1.89
C SER A 168 19.33 4.52 -1.17
N ASP A 169 19.99 5.02 -0.12
CA ASP A 169 19.58 6.16 0.70
C ASP A 169 18.13 6.05 1.16
N LEU A 170 17.87 5.05 2.00
CA LEU A 170 16.61 4.94 2.72
C LEU A 170 16.66 5.86 3.92
N ARG A 171 15.61 6.69 4.05
CA ARG A 171 15.39 7.57 5.20
C ARG A 171 14.00 7.37 5.75
N LEU A 172 13.90 7.50 7.06
CA LEU A 172 12.67 7.50 7.84
C LEU A 172 12.68 8.73 8.72
N GLY A 173 11.53 9.36 8.90
CA GLY A 173 11.36 10.43 9.88
C GLY A 173 9.93 10.48 10.39
N GLY A 174 9.74 10.84 11.65
CA GLY A 174 8.40 11.00 12.19
C GLY A 174 8.35 11.84 13.45
N SER A 175 7.16 12.36 13.72
CA SER A 175 6.82 13.06 14.96
C SER A 175 5.43 12.59 15.39
N GLN A 176 5.35 11.99 16.57
CA GLN A 176 4.13 11.38 17.06
C GLN A 176 3.87 11.70 18.53
N ALA A 177 2.59 11.79 18.90
CA ALA A 177 2.11 11.94 20.26
C ALA A 177 1.04 10.89 20.56
N ARG A 178 1.16 10.24 21.71
CA ARG A 178 0.21 9.24 22.20
C ARG A 178 -0.93 9.91 22.95
N ALA A 179 -2.16 9.61 22.57
CA ALA A 179 -3.34 10.11 23.26
C ALA A 179 -3.88 9.09 24.29
N SER A 180 -4.91 9.51 25.03
CA SER A 180 -5.57 8.72 26.08
C SER A 180 -6.28 7.45 25.56
N ASP A 181 -6.64 7.43 24.26
CA ASP A 181 -7.20 6.25 23.58
C ASP A 181 -6.14 5.16 23.30
N GLY A 182 -4.87 5.45 23.58
CA GLY A 182 -3.74 4.55 23.40
C GLY A 182 -3.10 4.60 22.02
N MET A 183 -3.64 5.38 21.08
CA MET A 183 -3.10 5.54 19.73
C MET A 183 -2.04 6.64 19.67
N TRP A 184 -1.10 6.49 18.73
CA TRP A 184 -0.08 7.48 18.40
C TRP A 184 -0.48 8.26 17.17
N TYR A 185 -0.65 9.57 17.32
CA TYR A 185 -1.05 10.52 16.28
C TYR A 185 0.15 11.33 15.79
N GLY A 186 0.11 11.80 14.54
CA GLY A 186 1.16 12.59 13.92
C GLY A 186 1.68 11.96 12.63
N ALA A 187 2.81 12.50 12.15
CA ALA A 187 3.33 12.23 10.83
C ALA A 187 4.45 11.19 10.82
N VAL A 188 4.46 10.35 9.78
CA VAL A 188 5.54 9.42 9.46
C VAL A 188 5.89 9.58 7.98
N ASN A 189 7.18 9.68 7.68
CA ASN A 189 7.72 9.84 6.35
C ASN A 189 8.79 8.78 6.10
N LEU A 190 8.78 8.19 4.91
CA LEU A 190 9.81 7.30 4.43
C LEU A 190 10.21 7.74 3.02
N SER A 191 11.50 7.72 2.72
CA SER A 191 12.00 7.96 1.37
C SER A 191 13.09 6.97 1.01
N VAL A 192 13.15 6.59 -0.26
CA VAL A 192 14.24 5.79 -0.83
C VAL A 192 14.68 6.49 -2.11
N ALA A 193 15.94 6.91 -2.18
CA ALA A 193 16.43 7.63 -3.35
C ALA A 193 16.45 6.76 -4.61
N ARG A 194 16.75 5.47 -4.46
CA ARG A 194 16.85 4.53 -5.58
C ARG A 194 16.49 3.11 -5.17
N ILE A 195 15.67 2.45 -5.99
CA ILE A 195 15.44 1.01 -5.95
C ILE A 195 15.78 0.45 -7.32
N ALA A 196 16.76 -0.44 -7.40
CA ALA A 196 17.08 -1.17 -8.62
C ALA A 196 16.79 -2.66 -8.40
N VAL A 197 16.04 -3.26 -9.32
CA VAL A 197 15.82 -4.70 -9.36
C VAL A 197 16.37 -5.19 -10.68
N GLU A 198 17.22 -6.20 -10.62
CA GLU A 198 17.75 -6.88 -11.79
C GLU A 198 17.41 -8.35 -11.67
N ASP A 199 16.60 -8.86 -12.59
CA ASP A 199 16.37 -10.29 -12.70
C ASP A 199 16.58 -10.76 -14.15
N GLY A 200 16.82 -12.05 -14.33
CA GLY A 200 17.11 -12.63 -15.65
C GLY A 200 15.92 -12.67 -16.62
N ILE A 201 14.71 -12.29 -16.20
CA ILE A 201 13.45 -12.47 -16.96
C ILE A 201 12.88 -11.13 -17.42
N THR A 202 12.74 -10.18 -16.49
CA THR A 202 12.20 -8.82 -16.68
C THR A 202 13.28 -7.78 -16.92
N GLY A 203 14.56 -8.14 -16.73
CA GLY A 203 15.70 -7.25 -16.92
C GLY A 203 15.87 -6.28 -15.76
N LYS A 204 16.38 -5.08 -16.06
CA LYS A 204 16.68 -4.06 -15.04
C LYS A 204 15.52 -3.08 -14.88
N LEU A 205 14.81 -3.18 -13.77
CA LEU A 205 13.84 -2.19 -13.32
C LEU A 205 14.55 -1.15 -12.42
N LEU A 206 14.32 0.12 -12.70
CA LEU A 206 14.78 1.22 -11.86
C LEU A 206 13.60 2.05 -11.36
N MET A 207 13.57 2.33 -10.07
CA MET A 207 12.70 3.31 -9.45
C MET A 207 13.53 4.37 -8.72
N GLU A 208 13.17 5.63 -8.91
CA GLU A 208 13.89 6.78 -8.35
C GLU A 208 12.97 7.62 -7.48
N ASP A 209 13.48 8.01 -6.31
CA ASP A 209 12.84 8.90 -5.33
C ASP A 209 11.41 8.47 -5.00
N LEU A 210 11.33 7.29 -4.39
CA LEU A 210 10.12 6.81 -3.73
C LEU A 210 9.98 7.60 -2.42
N ARG A 211 8.83 8.26 -2.21
CA ARG A 211 8.46 8.87 -0.94
C ARG A 211 7.10 8.40 -0.50
N PHE A 212 6.99 8.12 0.78
CA PHE A 212 5.80 7.70 1.46
C PHE A 212 5.58 8.63 2.65
N LYS A 213 4.35 9.10 2.83
CA LYS A 213 3.96 9.93 3.97
C LYS A 213 2.62 9.46 4.52
N THR A 214 2.50 9.46 5.84
CA THR A 214 1.23 9.33 6.54
C THR A 214 1.13 10.40 7.60
N ASP A 215 -0.09 10.86 7.88
CA ASP A 215 -0.39 11.74 9.02
C ASP A 215 -1.73 11.33 9.61
N MET A 216 -1.74 10.99 10.89
CA MET A 216 -2.96 10.62 11.61
C MET A 216 -3.31 11.70 12.61
N GLN A 217 -4.49 12.29 12.48
CA GLN A 217 -4.94 13.40 13.30
C GLN A 217 -6.19 13.04 14.07
N ARG A 218 -6.21 13.36 15.36
CA ARG A 218 -7.42 13.23 16.19
C ARG A 218 -8.27 14.49 16.04
N ARG A 219 -9.56 14.33 15.75
CA ARG A 219 -10.56 15.40 15.71
C ARG A 219 -11.72 15.07 16.65
N GLY A 220 -11.55 15.39 17.94
CA GLY A 220 -12.52 15.05 18.97
C GLY A 220 -12.69 13.53 19.11
N LYS A 221 -13.84 13.01 18.68
CA LYS A 221 -14.18 11.57 18.68
C LYS A 221 -13.78 10.84 17.39
N THR A 222 -13.40 11.57 16.35
CA THR A 222 -13.02 10.97 15.06
C THR A 222 -11.53 11.06 14.82
N VAL A 223 -11.07 10.28 13.85
CA VAL A 223 -9.69 10.20 13.38
C VAL A 223 -9.68 10.44 11.88
N ASP A 224 -8.77 11.31 11.45
CA ASP A 224 -8.46 11.52 10.05
C ASP A 224 -7.09 10.91 9.74
N LEU A 225 -6.94 10.32 8.56
CA LEU A 225 -5.70 9.73 8.07
C LEU A 225 -5.38 10.30 6.70
N ALA A 226 -4.25 10.98 6.57
CA ALA A 226 -3.67 11.34 5.28
C ALA A 226 -2.64 10.28 4.86
N TYR A 227 -2.65 9.95 3.57
CA TYR A 227 -1.73 9.03 2.91
C TYR A 227 -1.16 9.70 1.67
N GLY A 228 0.15 9.60 1.48
CA GLY A 228 0.84 10.08 0.29
C GLY A 228 1.91 9.12 -0.18
N LEU A 229 1.96 8.90 -1.50
CA LEU A 229 2.98 8.14 -2.20
C LEU A 229 3.40 8.94 -3.43
N SER A 230 4.70 9.21 -3.57
CA SER A 230 5.24 9.83 -4.79
C SER A 230 6.45 9.05 -5.28
N ILE A 231 6.53 8.84 -6.59
CA ILE A 231 7.68 8.24 -7.25
C ILE A 231 8.11 9.22 -8.34
N ARG A 232 9.36 9.66 -8.33
CA ARG A 232 9.88 10.53 -9.38
C ARG A 232 10.08 9.78 -10.67
N SER A 233 10.46 8.51 -10.64
CA SER A 233 10.46 7.73 -11.88
C SER A 233 10.43 6.23 -11.63
N ALA A 234 9.85 5.47 -12.55
CA ALA A 234 9.88 4.01 -12.50
C ALA A 234 9.82 3.42 -13.91
N GLY A 235 10.67 2.42 -14.19
CA GLY A 235 10.57 1.63 -15.42
C GLY A 235 11.90 1.05 -15.89
N ALA A 236 11.89 0.55 -17.12
CA ALA A 236 13.03 -0.04 -17.80
C ALA A 236 13.12 0.50 -19.24
N GLY A 237 14.30 0.97 -19.66
CA GLY A 237 14.52 1.54 -21.00
C GLY A 237 13.51 2.63 -21.37
N GLU A 238 12.90 2.49 -22.54
CA GLU A 238 11.91 3.42 -23.11
C GLU A 238 10.53 3.38 -22.40
N HIS A 239 10.29 2.40 -21.53
CA HIS A 239 9.02 2.23 -20.82
C HIS A 239 9.04 2.85 -19.42
N LYS A 240 9.59 4.07 -19.32
CA LYS A 240 9.75 4.82 -18.06
C LYS A 240 8.55 5.72 -17.80
N VAL A 241 7.94 5.58 -16.63
CA VAL A 241 7.00 6.55 -16.06
C VAL A 241 7.82 7.65 -15.38
N GLU A 242 7.49 8.91 -15.68
CA GLU A 242 8.22 10.11 -15.24
C GLU A 242 7.74 10.66 -13.92
N ARG A 243 6.57 10.22 -13.45
CA ARG A 243 6.04 10.56 -12.14
C ARG A 243 4.86 9.67 -11.81
N VAL A 244 4.77 9.23 -10.56
CA VAL A 244 3.52 8.72 -9.99
C VAL A 244 3.28 9.49 -8.70
N ASN A 245 2.06 9.97 -8.49
CA ASN A 245 1.65 10.58 -7.24
C ASN A 245 0.28 10.05 -6.82
N VAL A 246 0.15 9.72 -5.54
CA VAL A 246 -1.10 9.32 -4.90
C VAL A 246 -1.18 10.10 -3.59
N ALA A 247 -2.18 10.94 -3.45
CA ALA A 247 -2.46 11.72 -2.25
C ALA A 247 -3.94 11.53 -1.91
N THR A 248 -4.21 10.88 -0.78
CA THR A 248 -5.55 10.58 -0.31
C THR A 248 -5.70 10.90 1.17
N ARG A 249 -6.93 11.17 1.58
CA ARG A 249 -7.30 11.36 2.98
C ARG A 249 -8.55 10.58 3.30
N VAL A 250 -8.55 9.88 4.42
CA VAL A 250 -9.72 9.25 5.01
C VAL A 250 -10.15 10.10 6.20
N LEU A 251 -11.38 10.60 6.19
CA LEU A 251 -11.90 11.56 7.16
C LEU A 251 -13.03 10.94 7.96
N GLY A 252 -13.10 11.31 9.24
CA GLY A 252 -14.26 10.99 10.08
C GLY A 252 -14.32 9.55 10.58
N MET A 253 -13.20 8.80 10.60
CA MET A 253 -13.20 7.45 11.15
C MET A 253 -13.49 7.49 12.65
N ASP A 254 -14.31 6.59 13.16
CA ASP A 254 -14.59 6.53 14.61
C ASP A 254 -13.30 6.18 15.38
N GLY A 255 -12.92 7.02 16.34
CA GLY A 255 -11.66 6.88 17.06
C GLY A 255 -11.60 5.65 17.96
N GLN A 256 -12.73 5.21 18.51
CA GLN A 256 -12.78 4.01 19.33
C GLN A 256 -12.63 2.76 18.47
N VAL A 257 -13.31 2.73 17.32
CA VAL A 257 -13.16 1.65 16.32
C VAL A 257 -11.70 1.53 15.87
N MET A 258 -11.02 2.65 15.59
CA MET A 258 -9.61 2.66 15.21
C MET A 258 -8.69 2.20 16.35
N ALA A 259 -8.96 2.62 17.59
CA ALA A 259 -8.20 2.21 18.76
C ALA A 259 -8.35 0.70 19.03
N ASP A 260 -9.56 0.16 18.91
CA ASP A 260 -9.84 -1.26 19.11
C ASP A 260 -9.20 -2.12 18.02
N PHE A 261 -9.26 -1.68 16.75
CA PHE A 261 -8.57 -2.35 15.66
C PHE A 261 -7.06 -2.33 15.85
N THR A 262 -6.51 -1.20 16.27
CA THR A 262 -5.07 -1.06 16.55
C THR A 262 -4.65 -1.97 17.69
N ARG A 263 -5.44 -2.02 18.78
CA ARG A 263 -5.20 -2.92 19.91
C ARG A 263 -5.20 -4.38 19.46
N PHE A 264 -6.19 -4.77 18.63
CA PHE A 264 -6.29 -6.11 18.08
C PHE A 264 -5.09 -6.46 17.17
N ALA A 265 -4.76 -5.61 16.20
CA ALA A 265 -3.60 -5.79 15.32
C ALA A 265 -2.30 -5.82 16.13
N SER A 266 -2.30 -5.16 17.29
CA SER A 266 -1.22 -5.18 18.26
C SER A 266 -1.35 -6.31 19.32
N SER A 267 -2.21 -7.32 19.15
CA SER A 267 -2.36 -8.37 20.18
C SER A 267 -1.26 -9.45 20.06
N PRO A 268 -0.67 -9.94 21.18
CA PRO A 268 0.30 -11.05 21.13
C PRO A 268 -0.29 -12.32 20.51
N GLN A 269 -1.58 -12.55 20.76
CA GLN A 269 -2.35 -13.67 20.21
C GLN A 269 -2.24 -13.72 18.68
N LEU A 270 -2.39 -12.58 17.99
CA LEU A 270 -2.26 -12.52 16.54
C LEU A 270 -0.85 -12.89 16.04
N GLN A 271 0.19 -12.56 16.82
CA GLN A 271 1.59 -12.80 16.45
C GLN A 271 2.07 -14.22 16.72
N GLN A 272 1.34 -14.97 17.55
CA GLN A 272 1.62 -16.38 17.84
C GLN A 272 0.97 -17.32 16.81
N LEU A 273 0.07 -16.82 15.97
CA LEU A 273 -0.56 -17.62 14.92
C LEU A 273 0.42 -17.93 13.79
N ALA A 274 0.21 -19.08 13.15
CA ALA A 274 0.86 -19.38 11.88
C ALA A 274 0.46 -18.33 10.80
N PRO A 275 1.33 -18.00 9.83
CA PRO A 275 1.09 -16.90 8.87
C PRO A 275 -0.25 -16.96 8.13
N ALA A 276 -0.67 -18.17 7.70
CA ALA A 276 -1.95 -18.36 7.02
C ALA A 276 -3.15 -18.07 7.95
N ALA A 277 -3.09 -18.53 9.20
CA ALA A 277 -4.13 -18.27 10.20
C ALA A 277 -4.16 -16.78 10.60
N GLN A 278 -3.00 -16.16 10.76
CA GLN A 278 -2.88 -14.72 11.01
C GLN A 278 -3.56 -13.91 9.90
N THR A 279 -3.32 -14.27 8.64
CA THR A 279 -3.91 -13.62 7.47
C THR A 279 -5.43 -13.74 7.47
N GLN A 280 -5.98 -14.94 7.69
CA GLN A 280 -7.43 -15.15 7.73
C GLN A 280 -8.11 -14.36 8.87
N VAL A 281 -7.49 -14.34 10.05
CA VAL A 281 -8.00 -13.58 11.19
C VAL A 281 -7.95 -12.08 10.91
N MET A 282 -6.85 -11.58 10.35
CA MET A 282 -6.74 -10.17 9.95
C MET A 282 -7.78 -9.80 8.91
N LEU A 283 -8.00 -10.62 7.87
CA LEU A 283 -9.02 -10.36 6.85
C LEU A 283 -10.43 -10.25 7.46
N ARG A 284 -10.75 -11.13 8.40
CA ARG A 284 -12.03 -11.05 9.15
C ARG A 284 -12.13 -9.73 9.91
N LYS A 285 -11.06 -9.33 10.60
CA LYS A 285 -11.01 -8.11 11.40
C LYS A 285 -11.02 -6.84 10.54
N PHE A 286 -10.43 -6.88 9.34
CA PHE A 286 -10.57 -5.82 8.35
C PHE A 286 -12.00 -5.69 7.85
N LYS A 287 -12.71 -6.81 7.64
CA LYS A 287 -14.13 -6.77 7.30
C LYS A 287 -14.96 -6.15 8.43
N GLU A 288 -14.71 -6.53 9.68
CA GLU A 288 -15.36 -5.95 10.86
C GLU A 288 -15.08 -4.45 10.98
N LEU A 289 -13.83 -4.02 10.78
CA LEU A 289 -13.43 -2.62 10.71
C LEU A 289 -14.21 -1.89 9.61
N GLY A 290 -14.25 -2.43 8.39
CA GLY A 290 -14.98 -1.86 7.28
C GLY A 290 -16.47 -1.67 7.59
N VAL A 291 -17.11 -2.68 8.19
CA VAL A 291 -18.50 -2.59 8.65
C VAL A 291 -18.67 -1.47 9.68
N ALA A 292 -17.80 -1.39 10.68
CA ALA A 292 -17.87 -0.36 11.72
C ALA A 292 -17.68 1.06 11.14
N LEU A 293 -16.75 1.23 10.20
CA LEU A 293 -16.53 2.50 9.50
C LEU A 293 -17.76 2.90 8.65
N LEU A 294 -18.39 1.95 7.96
CA LEU A 294 -19.63 2.21 7.20
C LEU A 294 -20.80 2.61 8.11
N LYS A 295 -20.90 2.05 9.32
CA LYS A 295 -21.89 2.48 10.33
C LYS A 295 -21.59 3.90 10.83
N GLY A 296 -20.32 4.24 11.04
CA GLY A 296 -19.87 5.56 11.48
C GLY A 296 -20.02 6.64 10.42
N GLY A 297 -20.01 6.26 9.14
CA GLY A 297 -19.90 7.17 8.02
C GLY A 297 -18.45 7.63 7.84
N VAL A 298 -17.95 7.57 6.62
CA VAL A 298 -16.54 7.87 6.33
C VAL A 298 -16.43 8.55 4.97
N SER A 299 -15.44 9.41 4.83
CA SER A 299 -15.16 10.08 3.56
C SER A 299 -13.74 9.83 3.12
N VAL A 300 -13.56 9.38 1.88
CA VAL A 300 -12.25 9.30 1.22
C VAL A 300 -12.14 10.47 0.24
N VAL A 301 -11.19 11.35 0.48
CA VAL A 301 -10.82 12.43 -0.43
C VAL A 301 -9.59 11.99 -1.22
N ILE A 302 -9.67 12.12 -2.53
CA ILE A 302 -8.57 11.91 -3.46
C ILE A 302 -8.08 13.30 -3.86
N ASP A 303 -7.01 13.75 -3.22
CA ASP A 303 -6.43 15.07 -3.49
C ASP A 303 -5.72 15.07 -4.86
N ASP A 304 -4.97 14.00 -5.15
CA ASP A 304 -4.35 13.77 -6.47
C ASP A 304 -3.95 12.29 -6.63
N ILE A 305 -4.45 11.63 -7.66
CA ILE A 305 -3.85 10.41 -8.23
C ILE A 305 -3.42 10.77 -9.63
N SER A 306 -2.12 10.84 -9.89
CA SER A 306 -1.61 11.22 -11.20
C SER A 306 -0.38 10.42 -11.61
N ALA A 307 -0.24 10.24 -12.93
CA ALA A 307 0.92 9.63 -13.55
C ALA A 307 1.38 10.49 -14.73
N ALA A 308 2.70 10.69 -14.85
CA ALA A 308 3.31 11.42 -15.95
C ALA A 308 4.07 10.47 -16.87
N TRP A 309 3.90 10.64 -18.18
CA TRP A 309 4.58 9.85 -19.20
C TRP A 309 4.76 10.68 -20.47
N LYS A 310 5.99 10.73 -21.00
CA LYS A 310 6.35 11.55 -22.18
C LYS A 310 5.94 13.03 -22.03
N GLY A 311 6.11 13.59 -20.83
CA GLY A 311 5.68 14.96 -20.49
C GLY A 311 4.17 15.15 -20.31
N GLN A 312 3.35 14.10 -20.44
CA GLN A 312 1.90 14.16 -20.38
C GLN A 312 1.37 13.61 -19.06
N VAL A 313 0.40 14.28 -18.44
CA VAL A 313 -0.10 13.93 -17.10
C VAL A 313 -1.55 13.47 -17.15
N ALA A 314 -1.80 12.20 -16.84
CA ALA A 314 -3.13 11.72 -16.52
C ALA A 314 -3.38 11.90 -15.01
N SER A 315 -4.59 12.34 -14.63
CA SER A 315 -4.93 12.59 -13.23
C SER A 315 -6.38 12.28 -12.87
N ILE A 316 -6.59 11.95 -11.60
CA ILE A 316 -7.88 11.71 -10.96
C ILE A 316 -7.88 12.44 -9.63
N LYS A 317 -8.94 13.20 -9.36
CA LYS A 317 -9.20 13.82 -8.05
C LYS A 317 -10.67 13.70 -7.72
N GLY A 318 -11.03 13.82 -6.46
CA GLY A 318 -12.44 13.81 -6.07
C GLY A 318 -12.68 13.30 -4.68
N ARG A 319 -13.88 12.79 -4.46
CA ARG A 319 -14.36 12.39 -3.15
C ARG A 319 -15.32 11.22 -3.24
N ILE A 320 -15.22 10.36 -2.23
CA ILE A 320 -16.09 9.22 -1.99
C ILE A 320 -16.62 9.38 -0.57
N ASP A 321 -17.92 9.59 -0.44
CA ASP A 321 -18.62 9.71 0.83
C ASP A 321 -19.49 8.47 1.06
N PHE A 322 -19.38 7.90 2.26
CA PHE A 322 -20.28 6.86 2.73
C PHE A 322 -21.15 7.43 3.84
N ALA A 323 -22.44 7.53 3.57
CA ALA A 323 -23.42 7.83 4.60
C ALA A 323 -23.52 6.68 5.60
N LYS A 324 -23.89 7.01 6.85
CA LYS A 324 -24.09 6.02 7.92
C LYS A 324 -25.07 4.93 7.48
N ALA A 325 -24.65 3.68 7.66
CA ALA A 325 -25.45 2.50 7.34
C ALA A 325 -25.93 1.79 8.62
N THR A 326 -27.13 1.24 8.57
CA THR A 326 -27.68 0.32 9.59
C THR A 326 -27.31 -1.14 9.28
N ASP A 327 -27.51 -2.03 10.25
CA ASP A 327 -27.29 -3.48 10.04
C ASP A 327 -28.14 -4.06 8.91
N ALA A 328 -29.41 -3.67 8.81
CA ALA A 328 -30.30 -4.10 7.73
C ALA A 328 -29.77 -3.64 6.35
N GLU A 329 -29.26 -2.42 6.27
CA GLU A 329 -28.72 -1.88 5.02
C GLU A 329 -27.40 -2.56 4.63
N LEU A 330 -26.55 -2.91 5.59
CA LEU A 330 -25.28 -3.61 5.33
C LEU A 330 -25.46 -5.05 4.84
N ASN A 331 -26.63 -5.64 5.06
CA ASN A 331 -26.97 -6.96 4.51
C ASN A 331 -27.57 -6.87 3.10
N SER A 332 -27.70 -5.67 2.54
CA SER A 332 -28.30 -5.43 1.23
C SER A 332 -27.35 -4.60 0.37
N LEU A 333 -26.73 -5.24 -0.63
CA LEU A 333 -25.88 -4.54 -1.60
C LEU A 333 -26.60 -3.31 -2.22
N PRO A 334 -27.90 -3.38 -2.61
CA PRO A 334 -28.64 -2.19 -3.02
C PRO A 334 -28.72 -1.06 -2.01
N ALA A 335 -28.88 -1.37 -0.73
CA ALA A 335 -28.94 -0.35 0.29
C ALA A 335 -27.56 0.29 0.52
N ILE A 336 -26.48 -0.49 0.55
CA ILE A 336 -25.11 0.02 0.67
C ILE A 336 -24.77 0.95 -0.49
N VAL A 337 -25.06 0.54 -1.73
CA VAL A 337 -24.78 1.34 -2.93
C VAL A 337 -25.51 2.68 -2.90
N LYS A 338 -26.71 2.76 -2.29
CA LYS A 338 -27.42 4.03 -2.09
C LYS A 338 -26.79 4.94 -1.04
N LYS A 339 -26.00 4.39 -0.10
CA LYS A 339 -25.23 5.17 0.90
C LYS A 339 -23.93 5.72 0.33
N LEU A 340 -23.49 5.20 -0.80
CA LEU A 340 -22.28 5.62 -1.48
C LEU A 340 -22.59 6.83 -2.37
N ALA A 341 -21.88 7.93 -2.11
CA ALA A 341 -21.81 9.09 -2.97
C ALA A 341 -20.38 9.23 -3.50
N VAL A 342 -20.20 9.21 -4.81
CA VAL A 342 -18.89 9.37 -5.47
C VAL A 342 -18.96 10.58 -6.36
N ARG A 343 -17.91 11.40 -6.37
CA ARG A 343 -17.66 12.41 -7.40
C ARG A 343 -16.18 12.43 -7.71
N LEU A 344 -15.81 11.99 -8.91
CA LEU A 344 -14.44 11.95 -9.40
C LEU A 344 -14.33 12.80 -10.66
N GLU A 345 -13.29 13.61 -10.73
CA GLU A 345 -12.86 14.30 -11.95
C GLU A 345 -11.65 13.55 -12.50
N VAL A 346 -11.78 13.04 -13.73
CA VAL A 346 -10.73 12.33 -14.45
C VAL A 346 -10.28 13.20 -15.61
N ARG A 347 -8.96 13.34 -15.79
CA ARG A 347 -8.33 14.08 -16.88
C ARG A 347 -7.26 13.20 -17.52
N VAL A 348 -7.35 13.01 -18.83
CA VAL A 348 -6.40 12.19 -19.59
C VAL A 348 -6.02 12.95 -20.85
N PRO A 349 -4.73 13.25 -21.08
CA PRO A 349 -4.24 13.80 -22.34
C PRO A 349 -4.65 12.93 -23.54
N VAL A 350 -5.09 13.57 -24.63
CA VAL A 350 -5.56 12.88 -25.84
C VAL A 350 -4.50 11.94 -26.39
N VAL A 351 -3.24 12.38 -26.41
CA VAL A 351 -2.10 11.58 -26.89
C VAL A 351 -1.95 10.25 -26.12
N ILE A 352 -2.25 10.22 -24.82
CA ILE A 352 -2.21 8.98 -24.04
C ILE A 352 -3.31 8.01 -24.53
N ILE A 353 -4.50 8.54 -24.81
CA ILE A 353 -5.62 7.73 -25.31
C ILE A 353 -5.30 7.19 -26.70
N GLU A 354 -4.72 8.00 -27.58
CA GLU A 354 -4.33 7.58 -28.93
C GLU A 354 -3.24 6.49 -28.90
N GLU A 355 -2.23 6.63 -28.04
CA GLU A 355 -1.18 5.63 -27.89
C GLU A 355 -1.71 4.30 -27.32
N ILE A 356 -2.57 4.34 -26.30
CA ILE A 356 -3.22 3.14 -25.75
C ILE A 356 -4.15 2.50 -26.79
N SER A 357 -4.89 3.31 -27.54
CA SER A 357 -5.83 2.83 -28.57
C SER A 357 -5.09 2.12 -29.70
N ARG A 358 -3.98 2.70 -30.19
CA ARG A 358 -3.08 2.06 -31.16
C ARG A 358 -2.48 0.77 -30.62
N ALA A 359 -1.95 0.78 -29.40
CA ALA A 359 -1.36 -0.43 -28.79
C ALA A 359 -2.39 -1.57 -28.64
N ASN A 360 -3.64 -1.25 -28.30
CA ASN A 360 -4.72 -2.23 -28.20
C ASN A 360 -5.19 -2.72 -29.57
N ALA A 361 -5.29 -1.83 -30.56
CA ALA A 361 -5.63 -2.17 -31.94
C ALA A 361 -4.56 -3.09 -32.55
N ALA A 362 -3.28 -2.73 -32.44
CA ALA A 362 -2.16 -3.56 -32.89
C ALA A 362 -2.19 -4.95 -32.27
N LYS A 363 -2.53 -5.03 -30.98
CA LYS A 363 -2.66 -6.30 -30.29
C LYS A 363 -3.85 -7.12 -30.79
N ALA A 364 -4.99 -6.49 -31.03
CA ALA A 364 -6.17 -7.17 -31.55
C ALA A 364 -5.94 -7.72 -32.97
N VAL A 365 -5.20 -6.98 -33.81
CA VAL A 365 -4.76 -7.44 -35.12
C VAL A 365 -3.77 -8.60 -35.00
N LYS A 366 -2.77 -8.51 -34.11
CA LYS A 366 -1.80 -9.58 -33.84
C LYS A 366 -2.43 -10.88 -33.33
N ALA A 367 -3.59 -10.81 -32.68
CA ALA A 367 -4.33 -11.99 -32.20
C ALA A 367 -5.07 -12.75 -33.32
N ARG A 368 -5.13 -12.21 -34.55
CA ARG A 368 -5.69 -12.89 -35.72
C ARG A 368 -4.69 -13.90 -36.31
N SER A 369 -5.16 -14.78 -37.20
CA SER A 369 -4.31 -15.84 -37.73
C SER A 369 -3.14 -15.27 -38.56
N PRO A 370 -1.93 -15.87 -38.49
CA PRO A 370 -0.78 -15.42 -39.29
C PRO A 370 -1.04 -15.49 -40.80
N ALA A 371 -1.86 -16.44 -41.25
CA ALA A 371 -2.28 -16.57 -42.64
C ALA A 371 -3.16 -15.39 -43.10
N GLU A 372 -4.10 -14.91 -42.26
CA GLU A 372 -4.90 -13.71 -42.54
C GLU A 372 -4.04 -12.44 -42.57
N GLN A 373 -3.04 -12.36 -41.69
CA GLN A 373 -2.11 -11.23 -41.63
C GLN A 373 -1.22 -11.15 -42.86
N ALA A 374 -0.70 -12.28 -43.33
CA ALA A 374 0.17 -12.37 -44.50
C ALA A 374 -0.60 -12.19 -45.81
N ALA A 375 -1.86 -12.63 -45.87
CA ALA A 375 -2.69 -12.51 -47.06
C ALA A 375 -3.08 -11.05 -47.39
N ASN A 376 -3.38 -10.23 -46.37
CA ASN A 376 -3.83 -8.85 -46.58
C ASN A 376 -3.17 -7.82 -45.63
N PRO A 377 -1.86 -7.54 -45.76
CA PRO A 377 -1.13 -6.64 -44.87
C PRO A 377 -1.71 -5.21 -44.83
N ALA A 378 -2.13 -4.68 -45.99
CA ALA A 378 -2.72 -3.35 -46.10
C ALA A 378 -4.09 -3.24 -45.41
N GLN A 379 -4.92 -4.29 -45.47
CA GLN A 379 -6.20 -4.31 -44.74
C GLN A 379 -6.01 -4.39 -43.23
N MET A 380 -4.98 -5.10 -42.76
CA MET A 380 -4.67 -5.19 -41.33
C MET A 380 -4.18 -3.86 -40.77
N ALA A 381 -3.36 -3.13 -41.53
CA ALA A 381 -2.93 -1.77 -41.16
C ALA A 381 -4.12 -0.80 -41.11
N ALA A 382 -5.00 -0.85 -42.13
CA ALA A 382 -6.22 -0.04 -42.13
C ALA A 382 -7.19 -0.41 -40.99
N LEU A 383 -7.29 -1.70 -40.66
CA LEU A 383 -8.10 -2.16 -39.53
C LEU A 383 -7.55 -1.66 -38.19
N GLU A 384 -6.23 -1.75 -37.99
CA GLU A 384 -5.57 -1.20 -36.79
C GLU A 384 -5.87 0.28 -36.62
N GLN A 385 -5.69 1.07 -37.69
CA GLN A 385 -5.95 2.50 -37.68
C GLN A 385 -7.43 2.80 -37.42
N ASN A 386 -8.35 2.13 -38.12
CA ASN A 386 -9.79 2.30 -37.91
C ASN A 386 -10.22 1.94 -36.47
N MET A 387 -9.62 0.91 -35.87
CA MET A 387 -9.89 0.54 -34.48
C MET A 387 -9.40 1.60 -33.49
N ALA A 388 -8.24 2.19 -33.73
CA ALA A 388 -7.71 3.27 -32.90
C ALA A 388 -8.54 4.56 -33.04
N ASP A 389 -8.87 4.95 -34.26
CA ASP A 389 -9.63 6.18 -34.57
C ASP A 389 -11.08 6.12 -34.06
N LYS A 390 -11.65 4.92 -34.03
CA LYS A 390 -12.99 4.69 -33.49
C LYS A 390 -13.10 5.08 -32.02
N VAL A 391 -12.05 4.87 -31.21
CA VAL A 391 -12.09 5.19 -29.77
C VAL A 391 -12.33 6.68 -29.53
N MET A 392 -11.59 7.55 -30.22
CA MET A 392 -11.76 8.99 -30.10
C MET A 392 -13.08 9.47 -30.68
N THR A 393 -13.56 8.83 -31.75
CA THR A 393 -14.87 9.09 -32.33
C THR A 393 -15.99 8.76 -31.34
N ASP A 394 -15.94 7.58 -30.72
CA ASP A 394 -16.91 7.12 -29.72
C ASP A 394 -16.89 8.02 -28.47
N ILE A 395 -15.71 8.47 -28.02
CA ILE A 395 -15.58 9.43 -26.92
C ILE A 395 -16.33 10.74 -27.25
N ARG A 396 -16.09 11.31 -28.44
CA ARG A 396 -16.72 12.56 -28.88
C ARG A 396 -18.24 12.42 -29.05
N GLN A 397 -18.71 11.29 -29.59
CA GLN A 397 -20.12 11.06 -29.90
C GLN A 397 -20.95 10.66 -28.67
N SER A 398 -20.37 9.91 -27.73
CA SER A 398 -21.11 9.41 -26.56
C SER A 398 -21.57 10.51 -25.60
N GLY A 399 -20.80 11.61 -25.53
CA GLY A 399 -21.00 12.69 -24.57
C GLY A 399 -20.81 12.28 -23.11
N PHE A 400 -20.19 11.12 -22.84
CA PHE A 400 -19.75 10.70 -21.49
C PHE A 400 -18.40 11.31 -21.08
N ALA A 401 -17.68 11.86 -22.04
CA ALA A 401 -16.46 12.61 -21.86
C ALA A 401 -16.51 13.86 -22.74
N VAL A 402 -15.79 14.91 -22.33
CA VAL A 402 -15.60 16.14 -23.10
C VAL A 402 -14.14 16.16 -23.56
N VAL A 403 -13.93 16.38 -24.85
CA VAL A 403 -12.60 16.65 -25.39
C VAL A 403 -12.41 18.16 -25.38
N ASP A 404 -11.46 18.65 -24.60
CA ASP A 404 -11.08 20.06 -24.49
C ASP A 404 -9.62 20.22 -24.91
N LYS A 405 -9.40 20.75 -26.11
CA LYS A 405 -8.08 20.86 -26.77
C LYS A 405 -7.31 19.54 -26.76
N ASP A 406 -6.36 19.41 -25.84
CA ASP A 406 -5.41 18.29 -25.74
C ASP A 406 -5.77 17.30 -24.62
N GLU A 407 -6.93 17.46 -23.96
CA GLU A 407 -7.35 16.62 -22.86
C GLU A 407 -8.77 16.07 -23.04
N VAL A 408 -8.97 14.83 -22.58
CA VAL A 408 -10.28 14.24 -22.34
C VAL A 408 -10.61 14.36 -20.86
N ARG A 409 -11.75 14.96 -20.56
CA ARG A 409 -12.24 15.18 -19.19
C ARG A 409 -13.57 14.47 -18.98
N THR A 410 -13.71 13.81 -17.84
CA THR A 410 -14.99 13.23 -17.42
C THR A 410 -15.19 13.41 -15.92
N VAL A 411 -16.44 13.70 -15.55
CA VAL A 411 -16.91 13.73 -14.18
C VAL A 411 -17.73 12.47 -13.96
N ILE A 412 -17.23 11.60 -13.08
CA ILE A 412 -17.89 10.36 -12.69
C ILE A 412 -18.62 10.63 -11.38
N GLU A 413 -19.94 10.49 -11.38
CA GLU A 413 -20.77 10.66 -10.18
C GLU A 413 -21.57 9.39 -9.91
N LEU A 414 -21.57 8.92 -8.67
CA LEU A 414 -22.50 7.90 -8.18
C LEU A 414 -23.31 8.55 -7.06
N LYS A 415 -24.63 8.60 -7.21
CA LYS A 415 -25.52 9.14 -6.16
C LYS A 415 -26.80 8.32 -6.11
N ASN A 416 -27.20 7.90 -4.92
CA ASN A 416 -28.42 7.11 -4.70
C ASN A 416 -28.50 5.85 -5.61
N GLY A 417 -27.35 5.23 -5.90
CA GLY A 417 -27.23 4.06 -6.77
C GLY A 417 -27.41 4.31 -8.27
N VAL A 418 -27.33 5.57 -8.70
CA VAL A 418 -27.29 5.96 -10.11
C VAL A 418 -25.90 6.47 -10.45
N LEU A 419 -25.23 5.81 -11.38
CA LEU A 419 -23.97 6.25 -11.97
C LEU A 419 -24.26 7.23 -13.11
N THR A 420 -23.55 8.35 -13.15
CA THR A 420 -23.58 9.30 -14.26
C THR A 420 -22.16 9.70 -14.67
N LEU A 421 -21.94 9.85 -15.97
CA LEU A 421 -20.73 10.40 -16.57
C LEU A 421 -21.11 11.73 -17.22
N ASN A 422 -20.55 12.84 -16.73
CA ASN A 422 -20.94 14.20 -17.13
C ASN A 422 -22.47 14.41 -17.08
N GLY A 423 -23.13 13.90 -16.04
CA GLY A 423 -24.58 13.98 -15.85
C GLY A 423 -25.42 12.99 -16.67
N LYS A 424 -24.81 12.19 -17.55
CA LYS A 424 -25.53 11.18 -18.36
C LYS A 424 -25.39 9.79 -17.75
N GLY A 425 -26.50 9.06 -17.60
CA GLY A 425 -26.48 7.68 -17.12
C GLY A 425 -25.98 6.71 -18.20
N PRO A 426 -24.84 6.02 -18.01
CA PRO A 426 -24.32 5.12 -19.03
C PRO A 426 -25.12 3.81 -19.08
N SER A 427 -25.29 3.25 -20.27
CA SER A 427 -25.94 1.94 -20.50
C SER A 427 -24.92 0.84 -20.82
N MET A 428 -23.73 0.93 -20.22
CA MET A 428 -22.60 0.01 -20.40
C MET A 428 -22.36 -0.81 -19.12
N PHE A 429 -21.57 -1.89 -19.19
CA PHE A 429 -21.28 -2.78 -18.06
C PHE A 429 -22.54 -3.39 -17.38
N GLY A 430 -23.56 -3.72 -18.17
CA GLY A 430 -24.82 -4.25 -17.65
C GLY A 430 -25.72 -3.21 -16.98
N LEU A 431 -25.33 -1.93 -16.95
CA LEU A 431 -26.15 -0.83 -16.48
C LEU A 431 -27.25 -0.50 -17.50
N LYS A 432 -28.44 -0.14 -17.02
CA LYS A 432 -29.49 0.49 -17.85
C LYS A 432 -29.72 1.92 -17.32
N ASN A 433 -29.35 2.93 -18.11
CA ASN A 433 -29.40 4.34 -17.72
C ASN A 433 -28.70 4.62 -16.38
N GLY A 434 -27.50 4.06 -16.19
CA GLY A 434 -26.69 4.24 -14.98
C GLY A 434 -27.14 3.45 -13.75
N LYS A 435 -28.24 2.69 -13.83
CA LYS A 435 -28.72 1.84 -12.74
C LYS A 435 -27.99 0.49 -12.76
N LEU A 436 -27.47 0.09 -11.61
CA LEU A 436 -26.82 -1.21 -11.43
C LEU A 436 -27.83 -2.36 -11.63
N PRO A 437 -27.47 -3.40 -12.39
CA PRO A 437 -28.27 -4.62 -12.45
C PRO A 437 -28.17 -5.30 -11.08
N MET A 438 -29.22 -5.16 -10.28
CA MET A 438 -29.24 -5.73 -8.93
C MET A 438 -29.75 -7.17 -8.99
N PRO A 439 -29.13 -8.11 -8.25
CA PRO A 439 -29.71 -9.43 -8.09
C PRO A 439 -31.10 -9.27 -7.48
N SER A 440 -32.09 -9.92 -8.09
CA SER A 440 -33.44 -10.00 -7.55
C SER A 440 -33.40 -10.68 -6.19
N THR A 441 -34.11 -10.11 -5.21
CA THR A 441 -34.36 -10.72 -3.90
C THR A 441 -34.72 -12.19 -4.10
N PRO A 442 -34.06 -13.16 -3.41
CA PRO A 442 -34.41 -14.56 -3.58
C PRO A 442 -35.87 -14.77 -3.22
N THR A 443 -36.64 -15.29 -4.18
CA THR A 443 -38.01 -15.74 -3.97
C THR A 443 -38.00 -16.75 -2.83
N PRO A 444 -38.84 -16.63 -1.79
CA PRO A 444 -38.93 -17.63 -0.74
C PRO A 444 -39.24 -18.98 -1.39
N MET A 445 -38.39 -19.98 -1.18
CA MET A 445 -38.71 -21.34 -1.63
C MET A 445 -39.97 -21.79 -0.90
N PRO A 446 -40.97 -22.37 -1.60
CA PRO A 446 -42.13 -22.94 -0.93
C PRO A 446 -41.66 -24.05 0.01
N MET A 447 -42.04 -23.95 1.29
CA MET A 447 -41.83 -25.04 2.25
C MET A 447 -42.52 -26.28 1.70
N GLN A 448 -41.74 -27.29 1.31
CA GLN A 448 -42.27 -28.63 1.17
C GLN A 448 -42.58 -29.15 2.57
N ALA A 449 -43.87 -29.33 2.84
CA ALA A 449 -44.35 -30.01 4.04
C ALA A 449 -43.78 -31.44 4.07
N ARG A 450 -43.36 -31.86 5.26
CA ARG A 450 -42.81 -33.19 5.54
C ARG A 450 -43.81 -34.31 5.30
#